data_AF-T1GUX0-F1
#
_entry.id   AF-T1GUX0-F1
#
_cell.length_a   1.000
_cell.length_b   1.000
_cell.length_c   1.000
_cell.angle_alpha   90.00
_cell.angle_beta   90.00
_cell.angle_gamma   90.00
#
_symmetry.space_group_name_H-M   'P 1'
#
loop_
_entity.id
_entity.type
_entity.pdbx_description
1 polymer ?
#
loop_
_entity_poly.entity_id
_entity_poly.type
_entity_poly.pdbx_seq_one_letter_code
_entity_poly.pdbx_strand_id
1 'polypeptide(L)'
;MILFRKLLPTLLNSRTANLVYCSKNLNKFCTRAEIMASILEKPKVVFVLGGPGAGKGTQCNNIVNHFGFVHLSAGDLLREERIREGSQYGQLIDDYIKNGKIVPVDVTCSLLENAINLHREKNGKNKFLIDGFPRNQDNLDGWNRRMHDKADVQFVLFFDCAESVCVERCLERGKSSGRTDDNEEKELVNDISNFK
;
A
#
# COMPACT_ATOMS: atom_id res chain seq x y z
N MET A 1 -4.40 -24.58 5.52
CA MET A 1 -3.47 -23.56 6.08
C MET A 1 -3.26 -23.66 7.60
N ILE A 2 -4.25 -24.04 8.41
CA ILE A 2 -4.07 -24.21 9.87
C ILE A 2 -3.09 -25.34 10.22
N LEU A 3 -3.04 -26.41 9.40
CA LEU A 3 -2.07 -27.51 9.56
C LEU A 3 -0.60 -27.06 9.37
N PHE A 4 -0.37 -25.99 8.59
CA PHE A 4 0.96 -25.48 8.26
C PHE A 4 1.61 -24.74 9.45
N ARG A 5 0.83 -24.00 10.26
CA ARG A 5 1.35 -23.29 11.45
C ARG A 5 1.72 -24.23 12.60
N LYS A 6 1.06 -25.39 12.73
CA LYS A 6 1.37 -26.39 13.77
C LYS A 6 2.60 -27.26 13.45
N LEU A 7 2.94 -27.42 12.17
CA LEU A 7 4.06 -28.25 11.73
C LEU A 7 5.37 -27.47 11.55
N LEU A 8 5.32 -26.14 11.43
CA LEU A 8 6.52 -25.31 11.21
C LEU A 8 7.55 -25.42 12.34
N PRO A 9 7.18 -25.37 13.65
CA PRO A 9 8.16 -25.54 14.74
C PRO A 9 8.76 -26.95 14.77
N THR A 10 7.97 -27.95 14.42
CA THR A 10 8.38 -29.38 14.40
C THR A 10 9.33 -29.68 13.24
N LEU A 11 9.10 -29.07 12.07
CA LEU A 11 9.97 -29.16 10.90
C LEU A 11 11.29 -28.38 11.09
N LEU A 12 11.28 -27.32 11.88
CA LEU A 12 12.48 -26.54 12.15
C LEU A 12 13.48 -27.26 13.08
N ASN A 13 13.03 -28.16 13.96
CA ASN A 13 13.87 -28.87 14.94
C ASN A 13 14.41 -30.24 14.50
N SER A 14 14.00 -30.75 13.34
CA SER A 14 14.54 -32.01 12.81
C SER A 14 15.90 -31.76 12.12
N ARG A 15 16.95 -32.41 12.63
CA ARG A 15 18.33 -32.35 12.07
C ARG A 15 18.50 -33.19 10.79
N THR A 16 17.44 -33.81 10.26
CA THR A 16 17.55 -34.84 9.20
C THR A 16 16.60 -34.66 8.02
N ALA A 17 15.78 -33.62 7.96
CA ALA A 17 14.91 -33.40 6.80
C ALA A 17 15.50 -32.36 5.83
N ASN A 18 16.10 -32.84 4.74
CA ASN A 18 16.14 -32.09 3.48
C ASN A 18 14.69 -31.91 3.00
N LEU A 19 13.99 -30.94 3.59
CA LEU A 19 12.61 -30.65 3.24
C LEU A 19 12.60 -29.88 1.92
N VAL A 20 12.34 -30.62 0.84
CA VAL A 20 12.14 -30.08 -0.50
C VAL A 20 10.69 -29.60 -0.61
N TYR A 21 10.48 -28.29 -0.67
CA TYR A 21 9.17 -27.70 -0.94
C TYR A 21 9.06 -27.30 -2.43
N CYS A 22 8.00 -27.78 -3.09
CA CYS A 22 7.64 -27.40 -4.45
C CYS A 22 6.60 -26.27 -4.40
N SER A 23 6.97 -25.07 -4.86
CA SER A 23 6.04 -23.97 -5.08
C SER A 23 5.11 -24.29 -6.26
N LYS A 24 3.93 -23.65 -6.33
CA LYS A 24 2.90 -23.85 -7.37
C LYS A 24 3.34 -23.53 -8.82
N ASN A 25 4.61 -23.19 -9.05
CA ASN A 25 5.26 -23.11 -10.36
C ASN A 25 6.41 -24.12 -10.43
N LEU A 26 6.24 -25.11 -11.31
CA LEU A 26 6.80 -26.46 -11.24
C LEU A 26 8.28 -26.66 -11.63
N ASN A 27 9.16 -25.66 -11.62
CA ASN A 27 10.54 -25.83 -12.14
C ASN A 27 11.70 -25.27 -11.30
N LYS A 28 11.49 -24.95 -10.01
CA LYS A 28 12.61 -24.51 -9.16
C LYS A 28 12.53 -25.10 -7.76
N PHE A 29 13.53 -25.93 -7.41
CA PHE A 29 13.74 -26.38 -6.05
C PHE A 29 14.27 -25.21 -5.22
N CYS A 30 13.62 -24.93 -4.09
CA CYS A 30 14.04 -23.87 -3.16
C CYS A 30 14.57 -24.54 -1.88
N THR A 31 15.78 -24.17 -1.47
CA THR A 31 16.42 -24.64 -0.25
C THR A 31 15.73 -24.06 0.99
N ARG A 32 15.92 -24.69 2.15
CA ARG A 32 15.44 -24.18 3.43
C ARG A 32 16.01 -22.78 3.73
N ALA A 33 17.25 -22.51 3.34
CA ALA A 33 17.87 -21.20 3.46
C ALA A 33 17.17 -20.15 2.58
N GLU A 34 16.83 -20.48 1.32
CA GLU A 34 16.09 -19.58 0.43
C GLU A 34 14.65 -19.34 0.89
N ILE A 35 13.98 -20.35 1.45
CA ILE A 35 12.66 -20.19 2.04
C ILE A 35 12.73 -19.29 3.29
N MET A 36 13.68 -19.55 4.20
CA MET A 36 13.88 -18.69 5.37
C MET A 36 14.28 -17.27 4.97
N ALA A 37 15.15 -17.08 3.99
CA ALA A 37 15.53 -15.78 3.46
C ALA A 37 14.31 -15.05 2.85
N SER A 38 13.44 -15.74 2.12
CA SER A 38 12.20 -15.14 1.59
C SER A 38 11.19 -14.74 2.67
N ILE A 39 11.19 -15.44 3.81
CA ILE A 39 10.36 -15.11 4.98
C ILE A 39 10.96 -13.92 5.73
N LEU A 40 12.29 -13.81 5.76
CA LEU A 40 13.06 -12.78 6.45
C LEU A 40 13.30 -11.51 5.63
N GLU A 41 13.17 -11.54 4.30
CA GLU A 41 13.37 -10.37 3.44
C GLU A 41 12.22 -9.37 3.66
N LYS A 42 12.57 -8.12 4.00
CA LYS A 42 11.59 -7.05 4.13
C LYS A 42 10.89 -6.81 2.77
N PRO A 43 9.58 -6.51 2.77
CA PRO A 43 8.88 -6.08 1.56
C PRO A 43 9.53 -4.82 0.98
N LYS A 44 9.73 -4.83 -0.34
CA LYS A 44 10.25 -3.70 -1.10
C LYS A 44 9.12 -2.74 -1.40
N VAL A 45 9.29 -1.50 -0.99
CA VAL A 45 8.29 -0.44 -1.12
C VAL A 45 8.80 0.64 -2.06
N VAL A 46 7.95 1.07 -2.98
CA VAL A 46 8.13 2.31 -3.76
C VAL A 46 6.98 3.22 -3.40
N PHE A 47 7.29 4.43 -2.93
CA PHE A 47 6.28 5.45 -2.74
C PHE A 47 5.92 6.06 -4.09
N VAL A 48 4.62 6.22 -4.36
CA VAL A 48 4.10 6.83 -5.58
C VAL A 48 3.39 8.12 -5.21
N LEU A 49 4.02 9.24 -5.55
CA LEU A 49 3.61 10.59 -5.13
C LEU A 49 3.26 11.45 -6.34
N GLY A 50 2.59 12.57 -6.08
CA GLY A 50 2.07 13.50 -7.08
C GLY A 50 0.65 13.95 -6.73
N GLY A 51 0.22 15.08 -7.27
CA GLY A 51 -1.09 15.67 -6.98
C GLY A 51 -2.28 14.74 -7.30
N PRO A 52 -3.45 14.95 -6.69
CA PRO A 52 -4.71 14.35 -7.18
C PRO A 52 -4.87 14.58 -8.68
N GLY A 53 -5.32 13.58 -9.45
CA GLY A 53 -5.46 13.72 -10.91
C GLY A 53 -4.19 13.55 -11.75
N ALA A 54 -3.00 13.46 -11.12
CA ALA A 54 -1.73 13.26 -11.84
C ALA A 54 -1.59 11.91 -12.58
N GLY A 55 -2.52 10.96 -12.38
CA GLY A 55 -2.53 9.67 -13.08
C GLY A 55 -1.80 8.53 -12.36
N LYS A 56 -1.47 8.70 -11.06
CA LYS A 56 -0.77 7.70 -10.23
C LYS A 56 -1.38 6.31 -10.31
N GLY A 57 -2.67 6.17 -9.98
CA GLY A 57 -3.36 4.88 -9.99
C GLY A 57 -3.33 4.18 -11.36
N THR A 58 -3.48 4.93 -12.45
CA THR A 58 -3.36 4.39 -13.81
C THR A 58 -1.98 3.80 -14.05
N GLN A 59 -0.92 4.50 -13.65
CA GLN A 59 0.45 4.02 -13.83
C GLN A 59 0.80 2.89 -12.85
N CYS A 60 0.28 2.93 -11.62
CA CYS A 60 0.38 1.82 -10.68
C CYS A 60 -0.22 0.54 -11.26
N ASN A 61 -1.39 0.60 -11.90
CA ASN A 61 -2.01 -0.55 -12.57
C ASN A 61 -1.12 -1.10 -13.70
N ASN A 62 -0.53 -0.22 -14.51
CA ASN A 62 0.43 -0.64 -15.54
C ASN A 62 1.63 -1.35 -14.93
N ILE A 63 2.19 -0.82 -13.83
CA ILE A 63 3.35 -1.41 -13.15
C ILE A 63 2.99 -2.76 -12.52
N VAL A 64 1.80 -2.89 -11.93
CA VAL A 64 1.29 -4.16 -11.39
C VAL A 64 1.25 -5.22 -12.49
N ASN A 65 0.67 -4.90 -13.64
CA ASN A 65 0.50 -5.83 -14.76
C ASN A 65 1.85 -6.29 -15.36
N HIS A 66 2.83 -5.39 -15.47
CA HIS A 66 4.10 -5.69 -16.13
C HIS A 66 5.18 -6.23 -15.18
N PHE A 67 5.24 -5.75 -13.94
CA PHE A 67 6.35 -6.02 -13.01
C PHE A 67 5.94 -6.82 -11.77
N GLY A 68 4.66 -7.16 -11.65
CA GLY A 68 4.13 -8.05 -10.61
C GLY A 68 4.08 -7.45 -9.20
N PHE A 69 4.12 -6.10 -9.10
CA PHE A 69 3.91 -5.36 -7.86
C PHE A 69 2.47 -5.55 -7.33
N VAL A 70 2.26 -5.17 -6.08
CA VAL A 70 0.93 -4.93 -5.51
C VAL A 70 0.75 -3.42 -5.36
N HIS A 71 -0.35 -2.88 -5.88
CA HIS A 71 -0.72 -1.48 -5.68
C HIS A 71 -1.58 -1.33 -4.42
N LEU A 72 -1.11 -0.50 -3.50
CA LEU A 72 -1.81 -0.12 -2.29
C LEU A 72 -2.02 1.40 -2.32
N SER A 73 -3.25 1.83 -2.57
CA SER A 73 -3.64 3.24 -2.50
C SER A 73 -4.03 3.59 -1.07
N ALA A 74 -3.30 4.50 -0.43
CA ALA A 74 -3.61 4.93 0.93
C ALA A 74 -5.03 5.55 1.02
N GLY A 75 -5.43 6.31 0.00
CA GLY A 75 -6.77 6.88 -0.08
C GLY A 75 -7.86 5.82 -0.21
N ASP A 76 -7.62 4.74 -0.98
CA ASP A 76 -8.60 3.66 -1.11
C ASP A 76 -8.69 2.84 0.19
N LEU A 77 -7.57 2.50 0.82
CA LEU A 77 -7.57 1.83 2.12
C LEU A 77 -8.34 2.62 3.20
N LEU A 78 -8.18 3.95 3.22
CA LEU A 78 -8.93 4.82 4.11
C LEU A 78 -10.43 4.82 3.77
N ARG A 79 -10.81 4.95 2.49
CA ARG A 79 -12.22 4.91 2.06
C ARG A 79 -12.89 3.56 2.35
N GLU A 80 -12.16 2.46 2.21
CA GLU A 80 -12.64 1.12 2.57
C GLU A 80 -12.83 0.99 4.08
N GLU A 81 -11.84 1.42 4.88
CA GLU A 81 -11.92 1.38 6.34
C GLU A 81 -13.05 2.28 6.88
N ARG A 82 -13.28 3.43 6.23
CA ARG A 82 -14.36 4.38 6.55
C ARG A 82 -15.74 3.71 6.60
N ILE A 83 -16.03 2.84 5.64
CA ILE A 83 -17.34 2.20 5.48
C ILE A 83 -17.39 0.78 6.06
N ARG A 84 -16.27 0.29 6.62
CA ARG A 84 -16.18 -1.06 7.16
C ARG A 84 -16.99 -1.18 8.44
N GLU A 85 -17.95 -2.10 8.45
CA GLU A 85 -18.77 -2.39 9.62
C GLU A 85 -17.89 -2.76 10.84
N GLY A 86 -18.18 -2.14 11.98
CA GLY A 86 -17.42 -2.33 13.22
C GLY A 86 -16.01 -1.72 13.21
N SER A 87 -15.66 -0.86 12.25
CA SER A 87 -14.41 -0.11 12.32
C SER A 87 -14.42 0.90 13.46
N GLN A 88 -13.37 0.85 14.30
CA GLN A 88 -13.11 1.88 15.31
C GLN A 88 -12.63 3.21 14.71
N TYR A 89 -12.20 3.21 13.44
CA TYR A 89 -11.67 4.39 12.75
C TYR A 89 -12.67 4.99 11.75
N GLY A 90 -13.81 4.33 11.50
CA GLY A 90 -14.74 4.70 10.43
C GLY A 90 -15.16 6.17 10.48
N GLN A 91 -15.65 6.61 11.64
CA GLN A 91 -16.09 8.00 11.85
C GLN A 91 -14.95 9.01 11.80
N LEU A 92 -13.81 8.69 12.43
CA LEU A 92 -12.60 9.53 12.37
C LEU A 92 -12.16 9.76 10.92
N ILE A 93 -12.11 8.69 10.12
CA ILE A 93 -11.69 8.78 8.72
C ILE A 93 -12.70 9.59 7.90
N ASP A 94 -14.01 9.38 8.12
CA ASP A 94 -15.05 10.14 7.41
C ASP A 94 -14.93 11.65 7.66
N ASP A 95 -14.77 12.06 8.92
CA ASP A 95 -14.62 13.46 9.30
C ASP A 95 -13.37 14.08 8.66
N TYR A 96 -12.25 13.37 8.63
CA TYR A 96 -11.02 13.91 8.06
C TYR A 96 -11.08 14.01 6.53
N ILE A 97 -11.58 12.98 5.85
CA ILE A 97 -11.69 12.98 4.38
C ILE A 97 -12.66 14.08 3.91
N LYS A 98 -13.83 14.21 4.53
CA LYS A 98 -14.83 15.24 4.15
C LYS A 98 -14.31 16.66 4.31
N ASN A 99 -13.37 16.89 5.24
CA ASN A 99 -12.81 18.20 5.51
C ASN A 99 -11.43 18.43 4.84
N GLY A 100 -11.01 17.54 3.91
CA GLY A 100 -9.69 17.65 3.25
C GLY A 100 -8.49 17.54 4.19
N LYS A 101 -8.68 16.94 5.39
CA LYS A 101 -7.62 16.83 6.41
C LYS A 101 -6.85 15.52 6.27
N ILE A 102 -5.58 15.57 6.67
CA ILE A 102 -4.72 14.37 6.72
C ILE A 102 -5.10 13.54 7.94
N VAL A 103 -5.57 12.31 7.70
CA VAL A 103 -5.85 11.30 8.74
C VAL A 103 -4.57 11.06 9.56
N PRO A 104 -4.67 10.86 10.90
CA PRO A 104 -3.50 10.59 11.73
C PRO A 104 -2.62 9.46 11.16
N VAL A 105 -1.30 9.72 11.06
CA VAL A 105 -0.35 8.83 10.39
C VAL A 105 -0.38 7.39 10.91
N ASP A 106 -0.62 7.21 12.22
CA ASP A 106 -0.70 5.90 12.86
C ASP A 106 -1.82 5.02 12.30
N VAL A 107 -2.95 5.61 11.92
CA VAL A 107 -4.07 4.89 11.30
C VAL A 107 -3.65 4.43 9.90
N THR A 108 -3.13 5.34 9.08
CA THR A 108 -2.71 5.04 7.70
C THR A 108 -1.58 4.01 7.67
N CYS A 109 -0.55 4.14 8.52
CA CYS A 109 0.53 3.15 8.65
C CYS A 109 -0.01 1.77 9.07
N SER A 110 -0.97 1.71 10.01
CA SER A 110 -1.56 0.44 10.43
C SER A 110 -2.33 -0.25 9.29
N LEU A 111 -3.08 0.50 8.49
CA LEU A 111 -3.80 -0.04 7.33
C LEU A 111 -2.83 -0.54 6.25
N LEU A 112 -1.77 0.22 5.95
CA LEU A 112 -0.74 -0.17 4.99
C LEU A 112 0.00 -1.43 5.46
N GLU A 113 0.43 -1.49 6.72
CA GLU A 113 1.11 -2.64 7.31
C GLU A 113 0.23 -3.91 7.21
N ASN A 114 -1.05 -3.79 7.57
CA ASN A 114 -2.01 -4.90 7.48
C ASN A 114 -2.18 -5.38 6.03
N ALA A 115 -2.32 -4.46 5.08
CA ALA A 115 -2.46 -4.80 3.66
C ALA A 115 -1.20 -5.49 3.11
N ILE A 116 -0.01 -4.97 3.42
CA ILE A 116 1.27 -5.59 3.05
C ILE A 116 1.35 -7.02 3.59
N ASN A 117 1.10 -7.21 4.89
CA ASN A 117 1.16 -8.51 5.53
C ASN A 117 0.15 -9.49 4.93
N LEU A 118 -1.08 -9.04 4.67
CA LEU A 118 -2.12 -9.86 4.04
C LEU A 118 -1.68 -10.39 2.67
N HIS A 119 -1.11 -9.53 1.82
CA HIS A 119 -0.62 -9.93 0.50
C HIS A 119 0.62 -10.82 0.57
N ARG A 120 1.51 -10.61 1.53
CA ARG A 120 2.65 -11.50 1.81
C ARG A 120 2.16 -12.89 2.22
N GLU A 121 1.26 -12.96 3.19
CA GLU A 121 0.75 -14.23 3.74
C GLU A 121 -0.10 -15.02 2.74
N LYS A 122 -1.00 -14.36 2.00
CA LYS A 122 -1.91 -15.03 1.07
C LYS A 122 -1.26 -15.37 -0.26
N ASN A 123 -0.40 -14.48 -0.77
CA ASN A 123 0.03 -14.51 -2.18
C ASN A 123 1.56 -14.54 -2.35
N GLY A 124 2.35 -14.52 -1.27
CA GLY A 124 3.81 -14.50 -1.34
C GLY A 124 4.39 -13.25 -2.02
N LYS A 125 3.63 -12.15 -2.08
CA LYS A 125 4.04 -10.90 -2.74
C LYS A 125 5.05 -10.15 -1.89
N ASN A 126 6.13 -9.64 -2.49
CA ASN A 126 7.18 -8.90 -1.76
C ASN A 126 7.51 -7.51 -2.33
N LYS A 127 6.75 -7.02 -3.31
CA LYS A 127 6.96 -5.71 -3.95
C LYS A 127 5.66 -4.91 -3.91
N PHE A 128 5.72 -3.69 -3.40
CA PHE A 128 4.55 -2.86 -3.13
C PHE A 128 4.74 -1.45 -3.66
N LEU A 129 3.72 -0.94 -4.35
CA LEU A 129 3.55 0.48 -4.66
C LEU A 129 2.63 1.05 -3.60
N ILE A 130 3.10 2.05 -2.86
CA ILE A 130 2.28 2.79 -1.90
C ILE A 130 1.94 4.12 -2.53
N ASP A 131 0.71 4.25 -3.02
CA ASP A 131 0.20 5.41 -3.75
C ASP A 131 -0.49 6.40 -2.81
N GLY A 132 -0.08 7.66 -2.91
CA GLY A 132 -0.67 8.77 -2.14
C GLY A 132 -0.23 8.80 -0.68
N PHE A 133 0.90 8.18 -0.33
CA PHE A 133 1.53 8.26 0.99
C PHE A 133 3.06 8.12 0.84
N PRO A 134 3.88 8.85 1.61
CA PRO A 134 3.50 9.91 2.58
C PRO A 134 3.03 11.20 1.88
N ARG A 135 2.09 11.95 2.49
CA ARG A 135 1.59 13.22 1.93
C ARG A 135 2.23 14.48 2.55
N ASN A 136 2.91 14.33 3.68
CA ASN A 136 3.58 15.42 4.40
C ASN A 136 4.71 14.87 5.30
N GLN A 137 5.42 15.77 5.99
CA GLN A 137 6.53 15.36 6.86
C GLN A 137 6.09 14.48 8.04
N ASP A 138 4.95 14.77 8.67
CA ASP A 138 4.41 13.94 9.77
C ASP A 138 4.11 12.50 9.33
N ASN A 139 3.60 12.32 8.09
CA ASN A 139 3.42 11.01 7.49
C ASN A 139 4.75 10.27 7.32
N LEU A 140 5.79 10.95 6.82
CA LEU A 140 7.11 10.36 6.65
C LEU A 140 7.74 10.00 8.00
N ASP A 141 7.64 10.87 8.99
CA ASP A 141 8.17 10.63 10.34
C ASP A 141 7.46 9.47 11.02
N GLY A 142 6.12 9.40 10.91
CA GLY A 142 5.35 8.28 11.44
C GLY A 142 5.64 6.97 10.70
N TRP A 143 5.88 6.99 9.39
CA TRP A 143 6.37 5.82 8.65
C TRP A 143 7.72 5.37 9.17
N ASN A 144 8.70 6.27 9.27
CA ASN A 144 10.03 5.93 9.78
C ASN A 144 9.96 5.36 11.20
N ARG A 145 9.11 5.92 12.06
CA ARG A 145 8.91 5.42 13.43
C ARG A 145 8.35 3.99 13.46
N ARG A 146 7.47 3.62 12.53
CA ARG A 146 6.68 2.38 12.59
C ARG A 146 7.10 1.27 11.64
N MET A 147 7.74 1.63 10.53
CA MET A 147 7.95 0.76 9.36
C MET A 147 9.41 0.64 8.95
N HIS A 148 10.36 1.42 9.51
CA HIS A 148 11.77 1.39 9.12
C HIS A 148 12.42 -0.02 9.25
N ASP A 149 12.01 -0.78 10.25
CA ASP A 149 12.48 -2.14 10.50
C ASP A 149 11.62 -3.21 9.80
N LYS A 150 10.46 -2.84 9.26
CA LYS A 150 9.47 -3.77 8.67
C LYS A 150 9.40 -3.74 7.16
N ALA A 151 9.79 -2.65 6.52
CA ALA A 151 9.75 -2.48 5.07
C ALA A 151 11.02 -1.78 4.57
N ASP A 152 11.41 -2.08 3.33
CA ASP A 152 12.58 -1.48 2.69
C ASP A 152 12.13 -0.54 1.57
N VAL A 153 12.21 0.77 1.83
CA VAL A 153 11.82 1.81 0.87
C VAL A 153 12.93 1.97 -0.17
N GLN A 154 12.63 1.67 -1.42
CA GLN A 154 13.61 1.68 -2.50
C GLN A 154 13.83 3.08 -3.07
N PHE A 155 12.74 3.76 -3.42
CA PHE A 155 12.74 5.11 -3.98
C PHE A 155 11.32 5.69 -4.00
N VAL A 156 11.23 6.95 -4.40
CA VAL A 156 9.98 7.67 -4.66
C VAL A 156 9.82 7.79 -6.18
N LEU A 157 8.66 7.40 -6.69
CA LEU A 157 8.20 7.69 -8.03
C LEU A 157 7.23 8.89 -7.97
N PHE A 158 7.69 10.04 -8.42
CA PHE A 158 6.90 11.28 -8.39
C PHE A 158 6.31 11.59 -9.78
N PHE A 159 4.99 11.76 -9.83
CA PHE A 159 4.27 12.20 -11.02
C PHE A 159 4.04 13.70 -10.98
N ASP A 160 4.83 14.41 -11.76
CA ASP A 160 4.61 15.83 -12.02
C ASP A 160 3.56 16.00 -13.12
N CYS A 161 2.60 16.88 -12.86
CA CYS A 161 1.48 17.16 -13.75
C CYS A 161 1.00 18.59 -13.53
N ALA A 162 0.68 19.27 -14.63
CA ALA A 162 0.09 20.61 -14.58
C ALA A 162 -1.19 20.59 -13.74
N GLU A 163 -1.34 21.62 -12.90
CA GLU A 163 -2.46 21.72 -11.96
C GLU A 163 -3.81 21.78 -12.68
N SER A 164 -3.90 22.55 -13.76
CA SER A 164 -5.10 22.61 -14.61
C SER A 164 -5.53 21.24 -15.13
N VAL A 165 -4.57 20.42 -15.55
CA VAL A 165 -4.82 19.04 -16.01
C VAL A 165 -5.25 18.13 -14.85
N CYS A 166 -4.66 18.30 -13.67
CA CYS A 166 -5.05 17.57 -12.47
C CYS A 166 -6.49 17.88 -12.05
N VAL A 167 -6.86 19.17 -12.04
CA VAL A 167 -8.22 19.66 -11.74
C VAL A 167 -9.22 19.07 -12.74
N GLU A 168 -8.97 19.22 -14.04
CA GLU A 168 -9.83 18.69 -15.10
C GLU A 168 -10.11 17.19 -14.91
N ARG A 169 -9.06 16.41 -14.63
CA ARG A 169 -9.18 14.96 -14.42
C ARG A 169 -9.92 14.59 -13.14
N CYS A 170 -9.78 15.36 -12.06
CA CYS A 170 -10.50 15.13 -10.82
C CYS A 170 -12.00 15.42 -11.01
N LEU A 171 -12.35 16.55 -11.62
CA LEU A 171 -13.74 16.91 -11.92
C LEU A 171 -14.41 15.86 -12.81
N GLU A 172 -13.73 15.39 -13.85
CA GLU A 172 -14.27 14.33 -14.72
C GLU A 172 -14.47 13.01 -13.95
N ARG A 173 -13.55 12.65 -13.06
CA ARG A 173 -13.67 11.46 -12.21
C ARG A 173 -14.81 11.59 -11.19
N GLY A 174 -15.06 12.77 -10.64
CA GLY A 174 -16.14 13.03 -9.69
C GLY A 174 -17.53 12.69 -10.24
N LYS A 175 -17.73 12.87 -11.56
CA LYS A 175 -19.01 12.59 -12.25
C LYS A 175 -19.46 11.12 -12.18
N SER A 176 -18.55 10.17 -12.00
CA SER A 176 -18.84 8.73 -12.14
C SER A 176 -18.33 7.83 -11.02
N SER A 177 -17.35 8.29 -10.23
CA SER A 177 -16.63 7.42 -9.29
C SER A 177 -17.28 7.29 -7.90
N GLY A 178 -18.25 8.15 -7.56
CA GLY A 178 -18.80 8.25 -6.20
C GLY A 178 -17.83 8.83 -5.17
N ARG A 179 -16.70 9.39 -5.61
CA ARG A 179 -15.76 10.13 -4.76
C ARG A 179 -16.34 11.49 -4.39
N THR A 180 -16.64 11.65 -3.10
CA THR A 180 -17.25 12.88 -2.58
C THR A 180 -16.27 14.05 -2.48
N ASP A 181 -14.97 13.75 -2.52
CA ASP A 181 -13.83 14.67 -2.45
C ASP A 181 -13.38 15.20 -3.83
N ASP A 182 -14.06 14.83 -4.93
CA ASP A 182 -13.72 15.23 -6.31
C ASP A 182 -14.71 16.28 -6.90
N ASN A 183 -15.22 17.21 -6.09
CA ASN A 183 -16.38 18.04 -6.47
C ASN A 183 -16.14 19.56 -6.55
N GLU A 184 -15.25 20.13 -5.74
CA GLU A 184 -15.05 21.57 -5.68
C GLU A 184 -13.69 21.99 -6.24
N GLU A 185 -13.68 22.73 -7.35
CA GLU A 185 -12.46 23.17 -8.03
C GLU A 185 -11.47 23.89 -7.11
N LYS A 186 -11.97 24.77 -6.22
CA LYS A 186 -11.12 25.49 -5.27
C LYS A 186 -10.44 24.56 -4.25
N GLU A 187 -11.16 23.55 -3.78
CA GLU A 187 -10.59 22.54 -2.87
C GLU A 187 -9.55 21.68 -3.60
N LEU A 188 -9.83 21.30 -4.84
CA LEU A 188 -8.88 20.55 -5.68
C LEU A 188 -7.61 21.35 -5.95
N VAL A 189 -7.71 22.64 -6.24
CA VAL A 189 -6.55 23.53 -6.42
C VAL A 189 -5.69 23.59 -5.14
N ASN A 190 -6.32 23.73 -3.97
CA ASN A 190 -5.61 23.70 -2.69
C ASN A 190 -4.92 22.34 -2.48
N ASP A 191 -5.63 21.24 -2.72
CA ASP A 191 -5.08 19.90 -2.57
C ASP A 191 -3.91 19.64 -3.54
N ILE A 192 -3.98 20.11 -4.78
CA ILE A 192 -2.93 19.92 -5.78
C ILE A 192 -1.71 20.80 -5.47
N SER A 193 -1.93 22.05 -5.06
CA SER A 193 -0.85 22.98 -4.73
C SER A 193 -0.07 22.55 -3.49
N ASN A 194 -0.73 21.94 -2.50
CA ASN A 194 -0.08 21.39 -1.30
C ASN A 194 0.83 20.18 -1.58
N PHE A 195 0.87 19.65 -2.80
CA PHE A 195 1.75 18.55 -3.23
C PHE A 195 3.03 19.00 -3.94
N LYS A 196 3.17 20.29 -4.26
CA LYS A 196 4.37 20.89 -4.86
C LYS A 196 5.26 21.48 -3.78
#